data_AF-A0AB34YQ85-F1
#
_entry.id   AF-A0AB34YQ85-F1
#
_cell.length_a   1.000
_cell.length_b   1.000
_cell.length_c   1.000
_cell.angle_alpha   90.00
_cell.angle_beta   90.00
_cell.angle_gamma   90.00
#
_symmetry.space_group_name_H-M   'P 1'
#
loop_
_entity.id
_entity.type
_entity.pdbx_description
1 polymer ?
#
loop_
_entity_poly.entity_id
_entity_poly.type
_entity_poly.pdbx_seq_one_letter_code
_entity_poly.pdbx_strand_id
1 'polypeptide(L)'
;MKWEQIYESMQSADDAGQLLEYINAYAKQCGFAHTAYVMRVPLLNGVVKWLSFGSLPQEWIDHYAARKYADLDPLVRKGLNSIEPLVWSAKLFADAPQIWADAQRFGLRLEFPSRAGRRRACSECFLS
;
A
#
# COMPACT_ATOMS: atom_id res chain seq x y z
N MET A 1 9.08 -19.88 -7.16
CA MET A 1 8.12 -19.15 -8.00
C MET A 1 8.93 -18.38 -9.02
N LYS A 2 8.62 -18.54 -10.30
CA LYS A 2 9.31 -17.90 -11.42
C LYS A 2 8.62 -16.57 -11.73
N TRP A 3 9.37 -15.50 -11.94
CA TRP A 3 8.80 -14.15 -12.13
C TRP A 3 7.96 -14.06 -13.41
N GLU A 4 8.27 -14.92 -14.38
CA GLU A 4 7.57 -15.06 -15.66
C GLU A 4 6.08 -15.38 -15.47
N GLN A 5 5.74 -16.26 -14.52
CA GLN A 5 4.35 -16.66 -14.24
C GLN A 5 3.53 -15.50 -13.65
N ILE A 6 4.18 -14.66 -12.85
CA ILE A 6 3.57 -13.46 -12.25
C ILE A 6 3.24 -12.48 -13.37
N TYR A 7 4.21 -12.25 -14.25
CA TYR A 7 4.08 -11.35 -15.37
C TYR A 7 2.98 -11.78 -16.34
N GLU A 8 2.94 -13.06 -16.72
CA GLU A 8 1.90 -13.62 -17.58
C GLU A 8 0.50 -13.48 -16.97
N SER A 9 0.35 -13.76 -15.67
CA SER A 9 -0.94 -13.62 -14.98
C SER A 9 -1.42 -12.16 -14.94
N MET A 10 -0.50 -11.22 -14.70
CA MET A 10 -0.82 -9.80 -14.69
C MET A 10 -1.18 -9.28 -16.09
N GLN A 11 -0.52 -9.78 -17.14
CA GLN A 11 -0.84 -9.41 -18.52
C GLN A 11 -2.18 -9.97 -19.00
N SER A 12 -2.62 -11.12 -18.49
CA SER A 12 -3.90 -11.72 -18.85
C SER A 12 -5.09 -11.12 -18.09
N ALA A 13 -4.89 -10.06 -17.29
CA ALA A 13 -5.97 -9.43 -16.56
C ALA A 13 -6.84 -8.56 -17.50
N ASP A 14 -8.15 -8.82 -17.52
CA ASP A 14 -9.12 -8.10 -18.35
C ASP A 14 -9.49 -6.73 -17.75
N ASP A 15 -9.39 -6.62 -16.42
CA ASP A 15 -9.70 -5.39 -15.68
C ASP A 15 -8.83 -5.20 -14.44
N ALA A 16 -8.91 -4.00 -13.85
CA ALA A 16 -8.13 -3.60 -12.69
C ALA A 16 -8.44 -4.43 -11.43
N GLY A 17 -9.68 -4.92 -11.28
CA GLY A 17 -10.08 -5.79 -10.18
C GLY A 17 -9.35 -7.13 -10.26
N GLN A 18 -9.35 -7.76 -11.43
CA GLN A 18 -8.64 -9.02 -11.65
C GLN A 18 -7.12 -8.88 -11.45
N LEU A 19 -6.54 -7.76 -11.93
CA LEU A 19 -5.13 -7.45 -11.70
C LEU A 19 -4.81 -7.35 -10.19
N LEU A 20 -5.66 -6.66 -9.42
CA LEU A 20 -5.51 -6.52 -7.97
C LEU A 20 -5.65 -7.85 -7.24
N GLU A 21 -6.51 -8.75 -7.70
CA GLU A 21 -6.62 -10.11 -7.16
C GLU A 21 -5.32 -10.89 -7.33
N TYR A 22 -4.71 -10.84 -8.52
CA TYR A 22 -3.41 -11.45 -8.74
C TYR A 22 -2.34 -10.86 -7.81
N ILE A 23 -2.22 -9.52 -7.76
CA ILE A 23 -1.27 -8.83 -6.87
C ILE A 23 -1.48 -9.27 -5.42
N ASN A 24 -2.73 -9.30 -4.94
CA ASN A 24 -3.06 -9.69 -3.57
C ASN A 24 -2.71 -11.16 -3.30
N ALA A 25 -3.00 -12.07 -4.23
CA ALA A 25 -2.66 -13.48 -4.10
C ALA A 25 -1.15 -13.69 -4.03
N TYR A 26 -0.38 -13.04 -4.91
CA TYR A 26 1.09 -13.06 -4.88
C TYR A 26 1.62 -12.47 -3.59
N ALA A 27 1.02 -11.37 -3.14
CA ALA A 27 1.49 -10.72 -1.94
C ALA A 27 1.31 -11.63 -0.72
N LYS A 28 0.15 -12.28 -0.58
CA LYS A 28 -0.12 -13.27 0.47
C LYS A 28 0.86 -14.44 0.46
N GLN A 29 1.24 -14.96 -0.71
CA GLN A 29 2.25 -16.02 -0.83
C GLN A 29 3.64 -15.56 -0.38
N CYS A 30 3.96 -14.29 -0.64
CA CYS A 30 5.15 -13.64 -0.12
C CYS A 30 5.06 -13.37 1.39
N GLY A 31 3.90 -13.60 2.01
CA GLY A 31 3.68 -13.44 3.44
C GLY A 31 3.11 -12.07 3.79
N PHE A 32 2.71 -11.27 2.81
CA PHE A 32 2.10 -9.96 2.99
C PHE A 32 0.67 -10.07 3.50
N ALA A 33 0.40 -9.45 4.65
CA ALA A 33 -0.93 -9.50 5.29
C ALA A 33 -1.94 -8.60 4.55
N HIS A 34 -1.48 -7.41 4.14
CA HIS A 34 -2.30 -6.42 3.46
C HIS A 34 -1.56 -5.88 2.22
N THR A 35 -2.35 -5.49 1.22
CA THR A 35 -1.93 -4.82 0.00
C THR A 35 -2.80 -3.60 -0.22
N ALA A 36 -2.20 -2.54 -0.76
CA ALA A 36 -2.90 -1.32 -1.10
C ALA A 36 -2.36 -0.74 -2.40
N TYR A 37 -3.25 -0.56 -3.37
CA TYR A 37 -3.02 0.26 -4.54
C TYR A 37 -3.72 1.60 -4.31
N VAL A 38 -2.97 2.70 -4.31
CA VAL A 38 -3.50 4.03 -4.00
C VAL A 38 -3.19 4.96 -5.16
N MET A 39 -4.19 5.68 -5.63
CA MET A 39 -4.06 6.57 -6.78
C MET A 39 -4.69 7.93 -6.49
N ARG A 40 -4.01 8.97 -6.98
CA ARG A 40 -4.42 10.37 -6.87
C ARG A 40 -5.02 10.82 -8.19
N VAL A 41 -6.34 11.00 -8.24
CA VAL A 41 -7.06 11.39 -9.45
C VAL A 41 -7.42 12.88 -9.39
N PRO A 42 -6.82 13.74 -10.24
CA PRO A 42 -7.28 15.11 -10.40
C PRO A 42 -8.60 15.12 -11.16
N LEU A 43 -9.65 15.73 -10.58
CA LEU A 43 -10.94 15.91 -11.23
C LEU A 43 -11.00 17.26 -11.93
N LEU A 44 -11.87 17.38 -12.94
CA LEU A 44 -12.02 18.59 -13.77
C LEU A 44 -12.45 19.83 -12.99
N ASN A 45 -13.04 19.66 -11.80
CA ASN A 45 -13.45 20.74 -10.90
C ASN A 45 -12.33 21.20 -9.94
N GLY A 46 -11.08 20.76 -10.16
CA GLY A 46 -9.93 21.10 -9.32
C GLY A 46 -9.85 20.32 -8.01
N VAL A 47 -10.81 19.44 -7.72
CA VAL A 47 -10.77 18.55 -6.55
C VAL A 47 -9.88 17.35 -6.85
N VAL A 48 -9.06 16.96 -5.88
CA VAL A 48 -8.28 15.72 -5.94
C VAL A 48 -9.04 14.63 -5.21
N LYS A 49 -9.25 13.50 -5.89
CA LYS A 49 -9.83 12.30 -5.29
C LYS A 49 -8.73 11.26 -5.06
N TRP A 50 -8.65 10.79 -3.82
CA TRP A 50 -7.84 9.63 -3.47
C TRP A 50 -8.68 8.36 -3.62
N LEU A 51 -8.18 7.41 -4.39
CA LEU A 51 -8.77 6.08 -4.52
C LEU A 51 -7.80 5.07 -3.92
N SER A 52 -8.31 4.16 -3.11
CA SER A 52 -7.54 3.06 -2.52
C SER A 52 -8.24 1.74 -2.83
N PHE A 53 -7.46 0.77 -3.29
CA PHE A 53 -7.91 -0.58 -3.61
C PHE A 53 -7.02 -1.59 -2.90
N GLY A 54 -7.56 -2.77 -2.60
CA GLY A 54 -6.80 -3.87 -2.01
C GLY A 54 -7.44 -4.39 -0.73
N SER A 55 -6.60 -4.75 0.24
CA SER A 55 -6.99 -5.51 1.42
C SER A 55 -6.71 -4.80 2.74
N LEU A 56 -6.52 -3.47 2.70
CA LEU A 56 -6.42 -2.69 3.93
C LEU A 56 -7.72 -2.76 4.74
N PRO A 57 -7.64 -2.78 6.09
CA PRO A 57 -8.83 -2.72 6.92
C PRO A 57 -9.66 -1.47 6.61
N GLN A 58 -10.98 -1.62 6.45
CA GLN A 58 -11.87 -0.49 6.17
C GLN A 58 -11.79 0.57 7.27
N GLU A 59 -11.68 0.15 8.53
CA GLU A 59 -11.53 1.05 9.67
C GLU A 59 -10.29 1.93 9.57
N TRP A 60 -9.19 1.40 9.02
CA TRP A 60 -7.98 2.19 8.76
C TRP A 60 -8.22 3.20 7.64
N ILE A 61 -8.86 2.77 6.54
CA ILE A 61 -9.17 3.65 5.41
C ILE A 61 -10.03 4.84 5.87
N ASP A 62 -11.08 4.56 6.64
CA ASP A 62 -12.01 5.57 7.16
C ASP A 62 -11.31 6.52 8.13
N HIS A 63 -10.49 5.98 9.05
CA HIS A 63 -9.70 6.77 9.99
C HIS A 63 -8.68 7.66 9.28
N TYR A 64 -8.00 7.13 8.28
CA TYR A 64 -7.02 7.85 7.46
C TYR A 64 -7.67 9.01 6.70
N ALA A 65 -8.86 8.77 6.12
CA ALA A 65 -9.64 9.80 5.43
C ALA A 65 -10.15 10.87 6.40
N ALA A 66 -10.71 10.47 7.54
CA ALA A 66 -11.26 11.39 8.54
C ALA A 66 -10.20 12.36 9.10
N ARG A 67 -8.94 11.90 9.21
CA ARG A 67 -7.81 12.73 9.67
C ARG A 67 -7.08 13.46 8.56
N LYS A 68 -7.53 13.35 7.31
CA LYS A 68 -6.89 13.94 6.13
C LYS A 68 -5.40 13.59 6.03
N TYR A 69 -5.05 12.35 6.37
CA TYR A 69 -3.65 11.94 6.41
C TYR A 69 -2.97 11.95 5.05
N ALA A 70 -3.72 11.85 3.95
CA ALA A 70 -3.17 11.94 2.59
C ALA A 70 -2.35 13.23 2.36
N ASP A 71 -2.71 14.35 3.00
CA ASP A 71 -2.02 15.63 2.85
C ASP A 71 -0.76 15.74 3.71
N LEU A 72 -0.65 14.90 4.74
CA LEU A 72 0.43 14.91 5.73
C LEU A 72 1.40 13.73 5.58
N ASP A 73 0.99 12.69 4.85
CA ASP A 73 1.69 11.43 4.80
C ASP A 73 2.99 11.51 3.99
N PRO A 74 4.17 11.32 4.63
CA PRO A 74 5.45 11.32 3.93
C PRO A 74 5.58 10.18 2.91
N LEU A 75 4.85 9.07 3.09
CA LEU A 75 4.77 7.99 2.10
C LEU A 75 4.13 8.50 0.81
N VAL A 76 2.99 9.19 0.92
CA VAL A 76 2.26 9.76 -0.22
C VAL A 76 3.11 10.82 -0.91
N ARG A 77 3.69 11.74 -0.13
CA ARG A 77 4.55 12.80 -0.67
C ARG A 77 5.73 12.23 -1.45
N LYS A 78 6.39 11.18 -0.95
CA LYS A 78 7.53 10.56 -1.65
C LYS A 78 7.08 9.73 -2.86
N GLY A 79 6.01 8.94 -2.71
CA GLY A 79 5.48 8.10 -3.80
C GLY A 79 4.93 8.89 -4.97
N LEU A 80 4.45 10.12 -4.75
CA LEU A 80 4.05 11.02 -5.84
C LEU A 80 5.25 11.54 -6.68
N ASN A 81 6.47 11.47 -6.14
CA ASN A 81 7.66 12.04 -6.76
C ASN A 81 8.72 10.99 -7.14
N SER A 82 8.50 9.71 -6.80
CA SER A 82 9.46 8.63 -7.02
C SER A 82 8.78 7.27 -7.11
N ILE A 83 9.31 6.41 -7.96
CA ILE A 83 8.92 5.00 -8.10
C ILE A 83 9.78 4.06 -7.24
N GLU A 84 10.68 4.62 -6.42
CA GLU A 84 11.54 3.82 -5.55
C GLU A 84 10.72 3.13 -4.46
N PRO A 85 10.96 1.83 -4.19
CA PRO A 85 10.29 1.12 -3.11
C PRO A 85 10.59 1.76 -1.74
N LEU A 86 9.53 2.06 -0.98
CA LEU A 86 9.64 2.68 0.34
C LEU A 86 9.26 1.72 1.46
N VAL A 87 10.20 1.45 2.37
CA VAL A 87 9.94 0.64 3.56
C VAL A 87 9.32 1.51 4.65
N TRP A 88 8.11 1.17 5.09
CA TRP A 88 7.45 1.85 6.22
C TRP A 88 8.34 1.76 7.47
N SER A 89 8.51 2.84 8.21
CA SER A 89 9.34 2.81 9.42
C SER A 89 9.07 4.05 10.24
N ALA A 90 9.35 3.99 11.55
CA ALA A 90 9.29 5.18 12.40
C ALA A 90 10.14 6.33 11.84
N LYS A 91 11.25 6.02 11.15
CA LYS A 91 12.10 7.02 10.47
C LYS A 91 11.41 7.62 9.24
N LEU A 92 10.73 6.82 8.42
CA LEU A 92 9.97 7.35 7.27
C LEU A 92 8.88 8.32 7.72
N PHE A 93 8.23 8.00 8.84
CA PHE A 93 7.16 8.80 9.43
C PHE A 93 7.66 9.79 10.51
N ALA A 94 8.94 10.15 10.52
CA ALA A 94 9.49 11.05 11.54
C ALA A 94 8.78 12.41 11.58
N ASP A 95 8.35 12.91 10.41
CA ASP A 95 7.63 14.18 10.26
C ASP A 95 6.11 14.03 10.50
N ALA A 96 5.60 12.81 10.64
CA ALA A 96 4.19 12.51 10.89
C ALA A 96 4.03 11.27 11.82
N PRO A 97 4.58 11.30 13.04
CA PRO A 97 4.66 10.13 13.92
C PRO A 97 3.28 9.59 14.34
N GLN A 98 2.25 10.44 14.33
CA GLN A 98 0.86 10.07 14.61
C GLN A 98 0.30 9.07 13.58
N ILE A 99 0.66 9.21 12.30
CA ILE A 99 0.22 8.30 11.24
C ILE A 99 0.79 6.91 11.51
N TRP A 100 2.07 6.85 11.86
CA TRP A 100 2.74 5.62 12.22
C TRP A 100 2.13 4.96 13.46
N ALA A 101 1.89 5.73 14.53
CA ALA A 101 1.28 5.21 15.75
C ALA A 101 -0.13 4.64 15.51
N ASP A 102 -0.95 5.34 14.72
CA ASP A 102 -2.29 4.84 14.37
C ASP A 102 -2.21 3.60 13.49
N ALA A 103 -1.36 3.58 12.45
CA ALA A 103 -1.19 2.43 11.58
C ALA A 103 -0.89 1.15 12.38
N GLN A 104 -0.03 1.25 13.41
CA GLN A 104 0.25 0.11 14.29
C GLN A 104 -0.96 -0.37 15.10
N ARG A 105 -1.82 0.55 15.55
CA ARG A 105 -3.06 0.22 16.29
C ARG A 105 -4.05 -0.54 15.42
N PHE A 106 -4.09 -0.23 14.13
CA PHE A 106 -4.90 -0.96 13.13
C PHE A 106 -4.20 -2.23 12.59
N GLY A 107 -3.08 -2.66 13.19
CA GLY A 107 -2.39 -3.89 12.81
C GLY A 107 -1.51 -3.76 11.56
N LEU A 108 -1.31 -2.56 11.03
CA LEU A 108 -0.41 -2.29 9.90
C LEU A 108 1.03 -2.16 10.39
N ARG A 109 1.56 -3.26 10.92
CA ARG A 109 2.94 -3.34 11.44
C ARG A 109 3.85 -4.01 10.42
N LEU A 110 5.06 -3.46 10.28
CA LEU A 110 6.17 -4.18 9.71
C LEU A 110 6.78 -5.07 10.79
N GLU A 111 6.43 -6.34 10.73
CA GLU A 111 7.11 -7.36 11.50
C GLU A 111 8.30 -7.83 10.66
N PHE A 112 9.53 -7.46 11.06
CA PHE A 112 10.70 -8.16 10.55
C PHE A 112 10.67 -9.58 11.13
N PRO A 113 10.75 -10.64 10.31
CA PRO A 113 10.93 -11.97 10.85
C PRO A 113 12.34 -12.07 11.42
N SER A 114 12.46 -12.22 12.74
CA SER A 114 13.59 -12.93 13.32
C SER A 114 13.63 -14.31 12.66
N ARG A 115 14.67 -14.58 11.86
CA ARG A 115 14.99 -15.85 11.16
C ARG A 115 14.10 -17.06 11.52
N ALA A 116 12.91 -17.16 10.93
CA ALA A 116 12.15 -18.39 10.72
C ALA A 116 10.81 -18.08 10.06
N GLY A 117 10.67 -18.40 8.77
CA GLY A 117 9.37 -18.75 8.19
C GLY A 117 8.32 -17.64 8.02
N ARG A 118 8.41 -16.94 6.88
CA ARG A 118 7.29 -16.36 6.10
C ARG A 118 6.22 -15.59 6.91
N ARG A 119 6.41 -14.27 6.98
CA ARG A 119 5.41 -13.22 6.71
C ARG A 119 6.18 -11.92 6.41
N ARG A 120 5.82 -11.20 5.35
CA ARG A 120 6.44 -9.92 4.91
C ARG A 120 5.34 -8.82 5.03
N ALA A 121 5.59 -7.51 4.92
CA ALA A 121 4.52 -6.49 4.62
C ALA A 121 4.86 -5.76 3.30
N CYS A 122 3.97 -5.73 2.29
CA CYS A 122 4.37 -5.39 0.92
C CYS A 122 4.42 -3.88 0.82
N SER A 123 5.62 -3.36 0.64
CA SER A 123 5.89 -1.96 0.33
C SER A 123 5.67 -1.65 -1.15
N GLU A 124 4.59 -2.14 -1.74
CA GLU A 124 4.22 -1.78 -3.11
C GLU A 124 2.84 -1.12 -3.10
N CYS A 125 2.80 0.10 -2.57
CA CYS A 125 1.93 1.12 -3.14
C CYS A 125 2.59 1.51 -4.47
N PHE A 126 2.30 0.77 -5.55
CA PHE A 126 2.56 1.31 -6.89
C PHE A 126 1.66 2.54 -7.05
N LEU A 127 2.25 3.72 -6.95
CA LEU A 127 1.72 4.92 -7.57
C LEU A 127 2.27 4.94 -8.99
N SER A 128 1.39 4.71 -9.96
CA SER A 128 1.53 5.28 -11.29
C SER A 128 0.23 5.97 -11.68
#